data_AF-A0A134A9L6-F1
#
_entry.id   AF-A0A134A9L6-F1
#
_cell.length_a   1.000
_cell.length_b   1.000
_cell.length_c   1.000
_cell.angle_alpha   90.00
_cell.angle_beta   90.00
_cell.angle_gamma   90.00
#
_symmetry.space_group_name_H-M   'P 1'
#
loop_
_entity.id
_entity.type
_entity.pdbx_description
1 polymer ?
#
loop_
_entity_poly.entity_id
_entity_poly.type
_entity_poly.pdbx_seq_one_letter_code
_entity_poly.pdbx_strand_id
1 'polypeptide(L)'
;MKSRSLLLFLILSLTLFSVVLSNKNKNRKNRNENKPKKENMIQAGNENIREIYLAGGCFWGLEAYMERIDGVKDATVGYANGKTEKTSYNIVASTDHAETVHVKYDANKISLSKLLKYYFQVVDPTSINQQGNDRGRQYRTGIYYTNPKDKEIILQEIEEEQKKYTDKIQVEVQPLKNYILAEEYHQDYLRKNPNGYCHIDITKADEVIIDPKDYPKPSDEELKKRLTPLQYSVTQKKNTEHSFSNEYWDNHEAGIYVDITTGEPLFSSKDKYDSGCGWPSFTKPISKDVVTYANDTSFNMVRTEVLSRSGKAHLGHVFDDGPKDKGGLRYCINSASIKFIPLKDMEKEHYGYLIKLVQ
;
A
#
# COMPACT_ATOMS: atom_id res chain seq x y z
N MET A 1 -48.17 25.27 -35.64
CA MET A 1 -48.69 26.59 -36.09
C MET A 1 -48.07 27.70 -35.24
N LYS A 2 -48.18 28.97 -35.67
CA LYS A 2 -47.53 30.20 -35.11
C LYS A 2 -47.83 30.40 -33.61
N SER A 3 -46.91 30.69 -32.68
CA SER A 3 -46.02 31.87 -32.44
C SER A 3 -46.79 33.17 -32.13
N ARG A 4 -46.70 33.87 -30.97
CA ARG A 4 -45.61 34.37 -30.07
C ARG A 4 -44.65 35.41 -30.69
N SER A 5 -44.61 36.64 -30.13
CA SER A 5 -43.47 37.22 -29.36
C SER A 5 -43.64 38.73 -29.01
N LEU A 6 -42.78 39.27 -28.11
CA LEU A 6 -42.81 40.63 -27.53
C LEU A 6 -41.36 41.07 -27.12
N LEU A 7 -40.93 42.33 -27.34
CA LEU A 7 -39.62 42.97 -27.02
C LEU A 7 -39.76 44.53 -27.20
N LEU A 8 -38.91 45.52 -26.81
CA LEU A 8 -37.83 45.75 -25.80
C LEU A 8 -37.43 47.29 -25.83
N PHE A 9 -36.24 47.67 -25.30
CA PHE A 9 -35.44 48.94 -25.46
C PHE A 9 -35.79 50.19 -24.60
N LEU A 10 -34.89 51.17 -24.31
CA LEU A 10 -33.41 51.29 -24.04
C LEU A 10 -33.05 52.80 -23.79
N ILE A 11 -31.81 53.17 -23.34
CA ILE A 11 -30.92 54.29 -23.81
C ILE A 11 -29.81 54.68 -22.77
N LEU A 12 -28.83 55.53 -23.17
CA LEU A 12 -27.45 55.66 -22.64
C LEU A 12 -27.00 57.14 -22.43
N SER A 13 -25.98 57.40 -21.60
CA SER A 13 -25.21 58.67 -21.46
C SER A 13 -23.90 58.44 -20.64
N LEU A 14 -23.09 59.46 -20.29
CA LEU A 14 -22.05 60.10 -21.13
C LEU A 14 -20.80 60.48 -20.26
N THR A 15 -19.95 61.45 -20.66
CA THR A 15 -18.61 61.72 -20.09
C THR A 15 -18.37 63.18 -19.66
N LEU A 16 -17.33 63.43 -18.84
CA LEU A 16 -16.70 64.76 -18.70
C LEU A 16 -15.18 64.65 -18.44
N PHE A 17 -14.43 65.74 -18.70
CA PHE A 17 -12.98 65.73 -18.89
C PHE A 17 -12.34 67.06 -18.44
N SER A 18 -11.17 67.04 -17.79
CA SER A 18 -10.33 68.23 -17.59
C SER A 18 -8.86 67.87 -17.29
N VAL A 19 -7.93 68.71 -17.76
CA VAL A 19 -6.47 68.49 -17.73
C VAL A 19 -5.76 69.79 -17.38
N VAL A 20 -4.72 69.73 -16.53
CA VAL A 20 -3.77 70.84 -16.29
C VAL A 20 -2.34 70.27 -16.24
N LEU A 21 -1.38 70.97 -16.87
CA LEU A 21 0.00 70.52 -17.01
C LEU A 21 0.99 71.33 -16.14
N SER A 22 1.93 70.64 -15.49
CA SER A 22 3.36 71.01 -15.47
C SER A 22 4.20 69.83 -14.94
N ASN A 23 5.21 69.29 -15.63
CA ASN A 23 6.40 69.87 -16.30
C ASN A 23 7.62 70.03 -15.38
N LYS A 24 8.47 69.00 -15.31
CA LYS A 24 9.92 69.12 -15.63
C LYS A 24 10.64 67.76 -15.62
N ASN A 25 11.57 67.59 -16.58
CA ASN A 25 12.49 66.45 -16.63
C ASN A 25 13.55 66.52 -15.52
N LYS A 26 13.86 65.37 -14.89
CA LYS A 26 15.23 65.07 -14.44
C LYS A 26 15.51 63.57 -14.46
N ASN A 27 16.61 63.22 -15.10
CA ASN A 27 16.92 61.86 -15.54
C ASN A 27 18.01 61.23 -14.65
N ARG A 28 17.76 60.05 -14.04
CA ARG A 28 18.63 58.86 -14.06
C ARG A 28 18.29 57.81 -12.97
N LYS A 29 18.24 56.53 -13.42
CA LYS A 29 18.85 55.30 -12.83
C LYS A 29 18.77 55.09 -11.30
N ASN A 30 18.32 53.96 -10.74
CA ASN A 30 18.25 52.57 -11.23
C ASN A 30 17.26 51.75 -10.36
N ARG A 31 16.57 50.75 -10.93
CA ARG A 31 16.41 49.40 -10.34
C ARG A 31 15.84 48.42 -11.37
N ASN A 32 16.17 47.13 -11.21
CA ASN A 32 15.55 46.04 -11.95
C ASN A 32 14.27 45.64 -11.22
N GLU A 33 13.17 45.42 -11.94
CA GLU A 33 12.04 44.64 -11.44
C GLU A 33 11.63 43.59 -12.48
N ASN A 34 11.20 42.42 -12.00
CA ASN A 34 11.13 41.20 -12.79
C ASN A 34 9.80 41.06 -13.54
N LYS A 35 9.84 40.42 -14.71
CA LYS A 35 8.64 39.81 -15.29
C LYS A 35 8.10 38.75 -14.31
N PRO A 36 6.78 38.65 -14.09
CA PRO A 36 6.22 37.58 -13.28
C PRO A 36 6.51 36.23 -13.94
N LYS A 37 7.05 35.29 -13.18
CA LYS A 37 7.10 33.88 -13.60
C LYS A 37 5.67 33.34 -13.59
N LYS A 38 5.31 32.55 -14.61
CA LYS A 38 4.22 31.57 -14.45
C LYS A 38 4.71 30.50 -13.48
N GLU A 39 4.17 30.47 -12.28
CA GLU A 39 4.28 29.30 -11.43
C GLU A 39 3.27 28.26 -11.91
N ASN A 40 3.76 27.06 -12.23
CA ASN A 40 2.90 25.94 -12.56
C ASN A 40 2.24 25.46 -11.27
N MET A 41 0.97 25.82 -11.06
CA MET A 41 0.14 25.17 -10.05
C MET A 41 -0.10 23.71 -10.46
N ILE A 42 0.85 22.84 -10.13
CA ILE A 42 0.58 21.40 -10.09
C ILE A 42 -0.49 21.21 -9.02
N GLN A 43 -1.65 20.71 -9.44
CA GLN A 43 -2.81 20.56 -8.60
C GLN A 43 -2.52 19.53 -7.50
N ALA A 44 -2.31 19.99 -6.27
CA ALA A 44 -2.14 19.12 -5.12
C ALA A 44 -3.38 18.20 -5.01
N GLY A 45 -3.14 16.89 -4.99
CA GLY A 45 -4.20 15.91 -4.75
C GLY A 45 -4.83 16.15 -3.38
N ASN A 46 -6.16 16.07 -3.29
CA ASN A 46 -6.86 16.32 -2.04
C ASN A 46 -6.70 15.11 -1.11
N GLU A 47 -5.67 15.15 -0.25
CA GLU A 47 -5.26 14.02 0.59
C GLU A 47 -6.37 13.62 1.57
N ASN A 48 -6.70 12.33 1.62
CA ASN A 48 -7.81 11.78 2.40
C ASN A 48 -7.28 11.32 3.75
N ILE A 49 -6.73 12.28 4.51
CA ILE A 49 -6.04 11.99 5.77
C ILE A 49 -7.05 11.47 6.80
N ARG A 50 -6.76 10.29 7.32
CA ARG A 50 -7.49 9.63 8.41
C ARG A 50 -6.51 9.23 9.49
N GLU A 51 -7.06 8.82 10.62
CA GLU A 51 -6.30 8.42 11.80
C GLU A 51 -6.80 7.09 12.38
N ILE A 52 -5.91 6.38 13.06
CA ILE A 52 -6.22 5.25 13.93
C ILE A 52 -5.21 5.23 15.08
N TYR A 53 -5.60 4.68 16.23
CA TYR A 53 -4.75 4.60 17.42
C TYR A 53 -4.52 3.12 17.75
N LEU A 54 -3.26 2.69 17.75
CA LEU A 54 -2.86 1.29 17.83
C LEU A 54 -1.95 1.04 19.04
N ALA A 55 -2.43 0.26 20.00
CA ALA A 55 -1.66 -0.23 21.14
C ALA A 55 -1.20 -1.65 20.86
N GLY A 56 0.11 -1.92 20.97
CA GLY A 56 0.71 -3.17 20.51
C GLY A 56 2.04 -3.48 21.18
N GLY A 57 2.14 -3.26 22.49
CA GLY A 57 3.38 -3.41 23.24
C GLY A 57 4.14 -2.09 23.39
N CYS A 58 5.45 -2.17 23.64
CA CYS A 58 6.32 -1.00 23.68
C CYS A 58 6.23 -0.19 22.38
N PHE A 59 5.80 1.08 22.50
CA PHE A 59 5.41 1.89 21.35
C PHE A 59 6.56 2.31 20.40
N TRP A 60 7.83 2.23 20.83
CA TRP A 60 9.00 2.65 20.04
C TRP A 60 9.19 1.82 18.76
N GLY A 61 8.98 0.51 18.85
CA GLY A 61 9.03 -0.37 17.68
C GLY A 61 7.86 -0.10 16.75
N LEU A 62 6.64 -0.04 17.31
CA LEU A 62 5.41 0.09 16.55
C LEU A 62 5.32 1.44 15.81
N GLU A 63 5.84 2.53 16.39
CA GLU A 63 6.02 3.83 15.74
C GLU A 63 6.89 3.70 14.48
N ALA A 64 8.16 3.32 14.65
CA ALA A 64 9.14 3.22 13.56
C ALA A 64 8.80 2.13 12.52
N TYR A 65 7.93 1.17 12.86
CA TYR A 65 7.34 0.24 11.92
C TYR A 65 6.23 0.90 11.08
N MET A 66 5.30 1.62 11.73
CA MET A 66 4.20 2.29 11.03
C MET A 66 4.69 3.39 10.09
N GLU A 67 5.72 4.15 10.47
CA GLU A 67 6.33 5.19 9.62
C GLU A 67 6.85 4.69 8.26
N ARG A 68 7.23 3.41 8.15
CA ARG A 68 7.80 2.83 6.92
C ARG A 68 6.74 2.47 5.87
N ILE A 69 5.49 2.27 6.30
CA ILE A 69 4.39 1.78 5.47
C ILE A 69 3.98 2.86 4.46
N ASP A 70 4.02 2.56 3.16
CA ASP A 70 3.58 3.52 2.14
C ASP A 70 2.08 3.83 2.30
N GLY A 71 1.76 5.12 2.36
CA GLY A 71 0.43 5.63 2.69
C GLY A 71 0.28 6.14 4.13
N VAL A 72 1.14 5.73 5.07
CA VAL A 72 1.30 6.44 6.34
C VAL A 72 1.97 7.79 6.09
N LYS A 73 1.59 8.79 6.89
CA LYS A 73 1.96 10.20 6.71
C LYS A 73 2.67 10.81 7.92
N ASP A 74 2.31 10.34 9.11
CA ASP A 74 2.78 10.82 10.39
C ASP A 74 2.41 9.77 11.46
N ALA A 75 3.31 9.53 12.40
CA ALA A 75 3.09 8.63 13.53
C ALA A 75 3.65 9.31 14.79
N THR A 76 2.89 9.25 15.89
CA THR A 76 3.35 9.76 17.19
C THR A 76 2.98 8.79 18.29
N VAL A 77 3.72 8.80 19.40
CA VAL A 77 3.50 7.91 20.54
C VAL A 77 2.86 8.60 21.72
N GLY A 78 2.04 7.86 22.46
CA GLY A 78 1.28 8.37 23.59
C GLY A 78 0.59 7.29 24.40
N TYR A 79 -0.27 7.75 25.30
CA TYR A 79 -0.91 6.94 26.31
C TYR A 79 -2.43 7.06 26.17
N ALA A 80 -3.12 5.97 25.83
CA ALA A 80 -4.55 5.98 25.49
C ALA A 80 -5.43 5.19 26.47
N ASN A 81 -6.71 5.56 26.52
CA ASN A 81 -7.80 4.82 27.15
C ASN A 81 -7.53 4.36 28.60
N GLY A 82 -6.96 5.26 29.41
CA GLY A 82 -6.77 5.05 30.85
C GLY A 82 -7.90 5.59 31.72
N LYS A 83 -7.58 5.82 33.00
CA LYS A 83 -8.52 6.24 34.06
C LYS A 83 -8.44 7.72 34.43
N THR A 84 -7.51 8.48 33.85
CA THR A 84 -7.21 9.88 34.23
C THR A 84 -6.88 10.73 33.01
N GLU A 85 -7.28 11.99 33.00
CA GLU A 85 -6.97 12.95 31.91
C GLU A 85 -5.49 13.36 31.82
N LYS A 86 -4.63 12.80 32.68
CA LYS A 86 -3.18 13.05 32.73
C LYS A 86 -2.44 11.77 33.11
N THR A 87 -1.29 11.57 32.48
CA THR A 87 -0.31 10.53 32.77
C THR A 87 1.07 10.97 32.23
N SER A 88 2.11 10.21 32.56
CA SER A 88 3.44 10.24 31.96
C SER A 88 4.04 8.83 32.04
N TYR A 89 5.21 8.59 31.44
CA TYR A 89 5.86 7.26 31.47
C TYR A 89 5.97 6.68 32.89
N ASN A 90 6.36 7.52 33.86
CA ASN A 90 6.56 7.13 35.26
C ASN A 90 5.28 6.69 36.00
N ILE A 91 4.08 6.96 35.47
CA ILE A 91 2.80 6.64 36.12
C ILE A 91 1.80 5.90 35.21
N VAL A 92 2.19 5.55 33.97
CA VAL A 92 1.31 4.90 32.96
C VAL A 92 0.63 3.62 33.48
N ALA A 93 1.36 2.80 34.23
CA ALA A 93 0.83 1.57 34.82
C ALA A 93 -0.21 1.83 35.94
N SER A 94 -0.06 2.93 36.69
CA SER A 94 -1.00 3.34 37.75
C SER A 94 -2.26 4.02 37.21
N THR A 95 -2.14 4.73 36.07
CA THR A 95 -3.24 5.41 35.39
C THR A 95 -3.99 4.50 34.40
N ASP A 96 -3.49 3.29 34.15
CA ASP A 96 -4.10 2.24 33.30
C ASP A 96 -4.23 2.60 31.80
N HIS A 97 -3.42 3.54 31.32
CA HIS A 97 -3.32 3.81 29.88
C HIS A 97 -2.55 2.69 29.17
N ALA A 98 -2.80 2.51 27.88
CA ALA A 98 -1.95 1.70 26.99
C ALA A 98 -0.93 2.58 26.28
N GLU A 99 0.31 2.10 26.12
CA GLU A 99 1.24 2.64 25.13
C GLU A 99 0.65 2.44 23.73
N THR A 100 0.50 3.55 23.00
CA THR A 100 -0.33 3.65 21.80
C THR A 100 0.35 4.54 20.76
N VAL A 101 0.35 4.11 19.50
CA VAL A 101 0.76 4.91 18.35
C VAL A 101 -0.47 5.56 17.72
N HIS A 102 -0.50 6.89 17.60
CA HIS A 102 -1.44 7.62 16.74
C HIS A 102 -0.88 7.63 15.31
N VAL A 103 -1.49 6.86 14.42
CA VAL A 103 -1.08 6.74 13.01
C VAL A 103 -2.02 7.56 12.13
N LYS A 104 -1.46 8.52 11.39
CA LYS A 104 -2.18 9.28 10.36
C LYS A 104 -1.79 8.74 8.98
N TYR A 105 -2.78 8.48 8.14
CA TYR A 105 -2.59 7.85 6.83
C TYR A 105 -3.47 8.47 5.77
N ASP A 106 -3.00 8.49 4.52
CA ASP A 106 -3.79 8.89 3.35
C ASP A 106 -4.64 7.69 2.89
N ALA A 107 -5.94 7.77 3.15
CA ALA A 107 -6.89 6.72 2.78
C ALA A 107 -7.13 6.59 1.27
N ASN A 108 -6.51 7.44 0.43
CA ASN A 108 -6.39 7.23 -1.01
C ASN A 108 -5.24 6.28 -1.39
N LYS A 109 -4.29 6.03 -0.48
CA LYS A 109 -3.12 5.14 -0.68
C LYS A 109 -3.22 3.82 0.07
N ILE A 110 -3.69 3.85 1.32
CA ILE A 110 -3.81 2.66 2.17
C ILE A 110 -5.17 2.62 2.87
N SER A 111 -5.86 1.48 2.77
CA SER A 111 -7.13 1.25 3.47
C SER A 111 -6.88 0.89 4.94
N LEU A 112 -7.86 1.15 5.82
CA LEU A 112 -7.76 0.77 7.23
C LEU A 112 -7.54 -0.75 7.40
N SER A 113 -8.26 -1.58 6.64
CA SER A 113 -8.04 -3.04 6.61
C SER A 113 -6.58 -3.39 6.29
N LYS A 114 -5.98 -2.77 5.25
CA LYS A 114 -4.58 -3.01 4.89
C LYS A 114 -3.59 -2.52 5.95
N LEU A 115 -3.86 -1.39 6.61
CA LEU A 115 -3.06 -0.90 7.74
C LEU A 115 -3.15 -1.83 8.97
N LEU A 116 -4.32 -2.40 9.25
CA LEU A 116 -4.51 -3.38 10.31
C LEU A 116 -3.80 -4.71 10.02
N LYS A 117 -3.74 -5.15 8.75
CA LYS A 117 -2.94 -6.32 8.36
C LYS A 117 -1.44 -6.15 8.65
N TYR A 118 -0.89 -4.94 8.46
CA TYR A 118 0.46 -4.62 8.92
C TYR A 118 0.57 -4.67 10.46
N TYR A 119 -0.39 -4.12 11.21
CA TYR A 119 -0.39 -4.24 12.69
C TYR A 119 -0.33 -5.71 13.16
N PHE A 120 -1.14 -6.60 12.58
CA PHE A 120 -1.14 -8.03 12.92
C PHE A 120 0.11 -8.81 12.43
N GLN A 121 0.95 -8.23 11.59
CA GLN A 121 2.20 -8.84 11.12
C GLN A 121 3.35 -8.76 12.16
N VAL A 122 3.21 -7.86 13.15
CA VAL A 122 4.22 -7.59 14.19
C VAL A 122 3.73 -7.73 15.63
N VAL A 123 2.42 -7.60 15.88
CA VAL A 123 1.79 -7.78 17.21
C VAL A 123 1.31 -9.22 17.37
N ASP A 124 1.58 -9.84 18.51
CA ASP A 124 0.92 -11.08 18.96
C ASP A 124 -0.52 -10.75 19.39
N PRO A 125 -1.56 -11.22 18.68
CA PRO A 125 -2.93 -10.83 18.95
C PRO A 125 -3.62 -11.70 20.02
N THR A 126 -3.00 -12.79 20.48
CA THR A 126 -3.57 -13.71 21.48
C THR A 126 -2.99 -13.51 22.89
N SER A 127 -1.81 -12.90 23.00
CA SER A 127 -1.20 -12.51 24.28
C SER A 127 -2.03 -11.46 25.05
N ILE A 128 -2.06 -11.63 26.39
CA ILE A 128 -2.80 -10.78 27.33
C ILE A 128 -1.82 -9.93 28.16
N ASN A 129 -1.86 -8.60 27.97
CA ASN A 129 -1.05 -7.63 28.73
C ASN A 129 0.47 -7.88 28.67
N GLN A 130 0.95 -8.48 27.57
CA GLN A 130 2.36 -8.68 27.28
C GLN A 130 2.58 -8.59 25.76
N GLN A 131 3.72 -8.04 25.33
CA GLN A 131 4.28 -8.21 23.97
C GLN A 131 5.79 -8.39 24.07
N GLY A 132 6.35 -9.40 23.40
CA GLY A 132 7.76 -9.77 23.57
C GLY A 132 8.09 -10.02 25.05
N ASN A 133 9.04 -9.24 25.59
CA ASN A 133 9.41 -9.26 27.01
C ASN A 133 8.62 -8.26 27.88
N ASP A 134 7.91 -7.32 27.26
CA ASP A 134 7.27 -6.18 27.93
C ASP A 134 5.95 -6.62 28.57
N ARG A 135 5.86 -6.55 29.91
CA ARG A 135 4.70 -7.05 30.69
C ARG A 135 4.03 -5.97 31.52
N GLY A 136 2.70 -5.89 31.42
CA GLY A 136 1.87 -4.93 32.14
C GLY A 136 0.68 -4.47 31.31
N ARG A 137 -0.35 -3.89 31.96
CA ARG A 137 -1.56 -3.42 31.27
C ARG A 137 -1.32 -2.20 30.35
N GLN A 138 -0.17 -1.56 30.44
CA GLN A 138 0.30 -0.58 29.47
C GLN A 138 0.75 -1.20 28.14
N TYR A 139 1.13 -2.48 28.13
CA TYR A 139 1.52 -3.25 26.93
C TYR A 139 0.39 -4.17 26.43
N ARG A 140 -0.85 -3.85 26.76
CA ARG A 140 -2.03 -4.55 26.21
C ARG A 140 -2.20 -4.20 24.73
N THR A 141 -2.75 -5.14 23.97
CA THR A 141 -3.05 -4.95 22.56
C THR A 141 -4.44 -4.34 22.39
N GLY A 142 -4.57 -3.33 21.51
CA GLY A 142 -5.82 -2.59 21.37
C GLY A 142 -5.87 -1.70 20.13
N ILE A 143 -7.07 -1.56 19.57
CA ILE A 143 -7.35 -0.70 18.42
C ILE A 143 -8.43 0.30 18.84
N TYR A 144 -8.05 1.57 18.87
CA TYR A 144 -8.92 2.66 19.31
C TYR A 144 -9.28 3.59 18.15
N TYR A 145 -10.58 3.83 17.97
CA TYR A 145 -11.12 4.60 16.85
C TYR A 145 -11.82 5.88 17.32
N THR A 146 -11.66 6.97 16.56
CA THR A 146 -12.40 8.23 16.76
C THR A 146 -13.67 8.29 15.90
N ASN A 147 -13.66 7.67 14.71
CA ASN A 147 -14.82 7.51 13.82
C ASN A 147 -15.57 6.18 14.11
N PRO A 148 -16.85 6.20 14.54
CA PRO A 148 -17.58 4.96 14.85
C PRO A 148 -17.80 4.00 13.68
N LYS A 149 -17.69 4.45 12.42
CA LYS A 149 -17.85 3.57 11.24
C LYS A 149 -16.69 2.59 11.08
N ASP A 150 -15.49 3.00 11.51
CA ASP A 150 -14.28 2.19 11.35
C ASP A 150 -14.31 0.94 12.24
N LYS A 151 -15.13 0.92 13.29
CA LYS A 151 -15.38 -0.25 14.15
C LYS A 151 -15.76 -1.51 13.37
N GLU A 152 -16.57 -1.38 12.33
CA GLU A 152 -17.01 -2.53 11.53
C GLU A 152 -15.84 -3.15 10.75
N ILE A 153 -15.00 -2.30 10.15
CA ILE A 153 -13.78 -2.72 9.43
C ILE A 153 -12.80 -3.39 10.39
N ILE A 154 -12.61 -2.82 11.59
CA ILE A 154 -11.73 -3.38 12.63
C ILE A 154 -12.20 -4.77 13.07
N LEU A 155 -13.51 -4.96 13.29
CA LEU A 155 -14.07 -6.25 13.69
C LEU A 155 -14.00 -7.29 12.58
N GLN A 156 -14.24 -6.89 11.31
CA GLN A 156 -14.09 -7.78 10.16
C GLN A 156 -12.63 -8.23 9.98
N GLU A 157 -11.65 -7.35 10.18
CA GLU A 157 -10.24 -7.74 10.08
C GLU A 157 -9.81 -8.65 11.24
N ILE A 158 -10.33 -8.44 12.45
CA ILE A 158 -10.13 -9.38 13.57
C ILE A 158 -10.76 -10.76 13.29
N GLU A 159 -11.92 -10.81 12.63
CA GLU A 159 -12.54 -12.08 12.23
C GLU A 159 -11.73 -12.81 11.14
N GLU A 160 -11.15 -12.10 10.18
CA GLU A 160 -10.21 -12.68 9.21
C GLU A 160 -8.91 -13.15 9.88
N GLU A 161 -8.32 -12.34 10.76
CA GLU A 161 -7.08 -12.68 11.46
C GLU A 161 -7.26 -13.88 12.38
N GLN A 162 -8.39 -13.97 13.09
CA GLN A 162 -8.73 -15.08 13.99
C GLN A 162 -8.68 -16.44 13.29
N LYS A 163 -8.89 -16.51 11.97
CA LYS A 163 -8.82 -17.77 11.19
C LYS A 163 -7.41 -18.37 11.16
N LYS A 164 -6.38 -17.61 11.52
CA LYS A 164 -4.98 -18.06 11.64
C LYS A 164 -4.63 -18.62 13.02
N TYR A 165 -5.45 -18.37 14.05
CA TYR A 165 -5.14 -18.69 15.45
C TYR A 165 -6.21 -19.61 16.05
N THR A 166 -5.77 -20.68 16.74
CA THR A 166 -6.67 -21.52 17.56
C THR A 166 -7.10 -20.79 18.83
N ASP A 167 -6.19 -20.01 19.40
CA ASP A 167 -6.44 -19.21 20.59
C ASP A 167 -7.20 -17.94 20.23
N LYS A 168 -8.12 -17.52 21.11
CA LYS A 168 -8.95 -16.35 20.86
C LYS A 168 -8.09 -15.08 20.88
N ILE A 169 -8.25 -14.22 19.87
CA ILE A 169 -7.68 -12.88 19.82
C ILE A 169 -8.19 -12.02 21.00
N GLN A 170 -7.26 -11.32 21.65
CA GLN A 170 -7.45 -10.54 22.88
C GLN A 170 -7.37 -9.02 22.66
N VAL A 171 -7.05 -8.58 21.43
CA VAL A 171 -6.98 -7.17 21.03
C VAL A 171 -8.29 -6.46 21.34
N GLU A 172 -8.27 -5.45 22.22
CA GLU A 172 -9.48 -4.72 22.59
C GLU A 172 -9.90 -3.70 21.52
N VAL A 173 -11.20 -3.65 21.19
CA VAL A 173 -11.76 -2.70 20.21
C VAL A 173 -12.70 -1.74 20.92
N GLN A 174 -12.26 -0.50 21.12
CA GLN A 174 -12.99 0.53 21.86
C GLN A 174 -12.95 1.88 21.13
N PRO A 175 -13.93 2.78 21.36
CA PRO A 175 -13.74 4.19 21.03
C PRO A 175 -12.50 4.74 21.75
N LEU A 176 -11.81 5.70 21.14
CA LEU A 176 -10.84 6.51 21.86
C LEU A 176 -11.58 7.41 22.86
N LYS A 177 -11.14 7.39 24.12
CA LYS A 177 -11.66 8.19 25.23
C LYS A 177 -10.74 9.37 25.52
N ASN A 178 -9.45 9.06 25.63
CA ASN A 178 -8.37 10.02 25.78
C ASN A 178 -7.08 9.50 25.11
N TYR A 179 -6.23 10.41 24.69
CA TYR A 179 -4.87 10.16 24.20
C TYR A 179 -3.97 11.28 24.72
N ILE A 180 -2.93 10.91 25.45
CA ILE A 180 -1.98 11.84 26.06
C ILE A 180 -0.65 11.62 25.36
N LEU A 181 -0.20 12.59 24.58
CA LEU A 181 1.07 12.53 23.85
C LEU A 181 2.22 12.26 24.83
N ALA A 182 3.08 11.30 24.51
CA ALA A 182 4.24 10.96 25.32
C ALA A 182 5.35 12.01 25.18
N GLU A 183 6.27 12.01 26.15
CA GLU A 183 7.39 12.95 26.21
C GLU A 183 8.29 12.91 24.94
N GLU A 184 8.91 14.05 24.60
CA GLU A 184 9.74 14.25 23.39
C GLU A 184 10.91 13.25 23.19
N TYR A 185 11.32 12.56 24.26
CA TYR A 185 12.35 11.52 24.21
C TYR A 185 11.80 10.13 23.81
N HIS A 186 10.47 9.95 23.82
CA HIS A 186 9.81 8.74 23.33
C HIS A 186 9.36 8.84 21.86
N GLN A 187 8.96 10.04 21.40
CA GLN A 187 8.72 10.29 19.98
C GLN A 187 9.96 9.95 19.16
N ASP A 188 9.82 9.38 17.97
CA ASP A 188 10.93 9.01 17.07
C ASP A 188 12.01 8.11 17.71
N TYR A 189 11.69 7.31 18.74
CA TYR A 189 12.74 6.80 19.64
C TYR A 189 13.85 6.03 18.92
N LEU A 190 13.50 5.16 17.96
CA LEU A 190 14.47 4.38 17.18
C LEU A 190 15.15 5.19 16.06
N ARG A 191 14.53 6.28 15.58
CA ARG A 191 15.15 7.24 14.65
C ARG A 191 16.18 8.11 15.38
N LYS A 192 15.96 8.40 16.67
CA LYS A 192 16.91 9.06 17.59
C LYS A 192 17.97 8.08 18.12
N ASN A 193 17.63 6.81 18.30
CA ASN A 193 18.49 5.75 18.86
C ASN A 193 18.43 4.47 17.99
N PRO A 194 19.21 4.37 16.89
CA PRO A 194 19.10 3.24 15.95
C PRO A 194 19.40 1.85 16.52
N ASN A 195 20.16 1.78 17.62
CA ASN A 195 20.45 0.55 18.37
C ASN A 195 19.62 0.46 19.67
N GLY A 196 18.50 1.19 19.75
CA GLY A 196 17.58 1.18 20.88
C GLY A 196 16.81 -0.13 21.01
N TYR A 197 16.11 -0.31 22.13
CA TYR A 197 15.28 -1.50 22.35
C TYR A 197 14.09 -1.55 21.38
N CYS A 198 13.94 -2.67 20.68
CA CYS A 198 12.80 -3.00 19.85
C CYS A 198 12.55 -4.51 19.90
N HIS A 199 11.33 -4.95 20.24
CA HIS A 199 10.97 -6.37 20.25
C HIS A 199 10.34 -6.85 18.93
N ILE A 200 9.96 -5.93 18.02
CA ILE A 200 9.44 -6.27 16.69
C ILE A 200 10.52 -6.12 15.61
N ASP A 201 10.40 -6.90 14.54
CA ASP A 201 11.19 -6.70 13.32
C ASP A 201 10.55 -5.58 12.48
N ILE A 202 11.11 -4.37 12.58
CA ILE A 202 10.63 -3.20 11.83
C ILE A 202 10.83 -3.33 10.31
N THR A 203 11.63 -4.30 9.82
CA THR A 203 11.83 -4.51 8.38
C THR A 203 10.64 -5.19 7.71
N LYS A 204 9.75 -5.82 8.48
CA LYS A 204 8.49 -6.40 7.97
C LYS A 204 7.57 -5.38 7.28
N ALA A 205 7.70 -4.09 7.58
CA ALA A 205 6.94 -3.03 6.90
C ALA A 205 7.31 -2.90 5.40
N ASP A 206 8.47 -3.44 5.01
CA ASP A 206 8.93 -3.48 3.63
C ASP A 206 8.38 -4.72 2.88
N GLU A 207 7.81 -5.71 3.58
CA GLU A 207 7.13 -6.86 2.97
C GLU A 207 5.74 -6.45 2.48
N VAL A 208 5.64 -6.04 1.20
CA VAL A 208 4.39 -5.48 0.67
C VAL A 208 3.23 -6.47 0.69
N ILE A 209 2.19 -6.09 1.43
CA ILE A 209 0.90 -6.80 1.47
C ILE A 209 0.12 -6.53 0.17
N ILE A 210 -0.26 -7.61 -0.51
CA ILE A 210 -1.15 -7.62 -1.68
C ILE A 210 -2.41 -8.36 -1.26
N ASP A 211 -3.57 -7.70 -1.25
CA ASP A 211 -4.84 -8.28 -0.80
C ASP A 211 -5.52 -9.02 -1.97
N PRO A 212 -5.84 -10.32 -1.87
CA PRO A 212 -6.60 -11.00 -2.93
C PRO A 212 -8.02 -10.43 -3.10
N LYS A 213 -8.57 -9.70 -2.11
CA LYS A 213 -9.86 -9.00 -2.22
C LYS A 213 -9.83 -7.88 -3.28
N ASP A 214 -8.67 -7.28 -3.55
CA ASP A 214 -8.48 -6.24 -4.57
C ASP A 214 -8.47 -6.81 -6.00
N TYR A 215 -8.26 -8.13 -6.15
CA TYR A 215 -8.02 -8.81 -7.43
C TYR A 215 -8.93 -10.05 -7.61
N PRO A 216 -10.28 -9.91 -7.57
CA PRO A 216 -11.20 -11.05 -7.63
C PRO A 216 -11.14 -11.81 -8.96
N LYS A 217 -11.26 -13.14 -8.92
CA LYS A 217 -11.35 -13.98 -10.13
C LYS A 217 -12.65 -13.69 -10.92
N PRO A 218 -12.58 -13.26 -12.20
CA PRO A 218 -13.75 -13.14 -13.06
C PRO A 218 -14.36 -14.50 -13.41
N SER A 219 -15.62 -14.51 -13.85
CA SER A 219 -16.28 -15.73 -14.30
C SER A 219 -15.61 -16.32 -15.56
N ASP A 220 -15.75 -17.63 -15.73
CA ASP A 220 -15.22 -18.33 -16.92
C ASP A 220 -15.76 -17.76 -18.25
N GLU A 221 -16.99 -17.24 -18.25
CA GLU A 221 -17.55 -16.52 -19.40
C GLU A 221 -16.83 -15.20 -19.69
N GLU A 222 -16.49 -14.42 -18.67
CA GLU A 222 -15.75 -13.16 -18.84
C GLU A 222 -14.31 -13.43 -19.28
N LEU A 223 -13.68 -14.47 -18.74
CA LEU A 223 -12.35 -14.93 -19.17
C LEU A 223 -12.36 -15.36 -20.64
N LYS A 224 -13.38 -16.12 -21.08
CA LYS A 224 -13.59 -16.47 -22.50
C LYS A 224 -13.83 -15.28 -23.43
N LYS A 225 -14.43 -14.20 -22.92
CA LYS A 225 -14.72 -12.96 -23.68
C LYS A 225 -13.53 -12.01 -23.74
N ARG A 226 -12.65 -12.00 -22.72
CA ARG A 226 -11.55 -11.03 -22.57
C ARG A 226 -10.16 -11.57 -22.95
N LEU A 227 -9.90 -12.86 -22.75
CA LEU A 227 -8.59 -13.46 -23.04
C LEU A 227 -8.50 -13.94 -24.50
N THR A 228 -7.30 -13.93 -25.07
CA THR A 228 -7.05 -14.61 -26.35
C THR A 228 -7.17 -16.13 -26.19
N PRO A 229 -7.39 -16.90 -27.28
CA PRO A 229 -7.47 -18.37 -27.20
C PRO A 229 -6.24 -19.01 -26.56
N LEU A 230 -5.04 -18.47 -26.77
CA LEU A 230 -3.82 -18.93 -26.12
C LEU A 230 -3.83 -18.62 -24.61
N GLN A 231 -4.13 -17.38 -24.23
CA GLN A 231 -4.18 -16.95 -22.82
C GLN A 231 -5.22 -17.75 -22.02
N TYR A 232 -6.40 -18.00 -22.58
CA TYR A 232 -7.41 -18.85 -21.94
C TYR A 232 -6.97 -20.32 -21.86
N SER A 233 -6.34 -20.86 -22.91
CA SER A 233 -5.83 -22.24 -22.92
C SER A 233 -4.71 -22.45 -21.91
N VAL A 234 -3.76 -21.51 -21.81
CA VAL A 234 -2.70 -21.52 -20.79
C VAL A 234 -3.34 -21.42 -19.40
N THR A 235 -4.00 -20.31 -19.09
CA THR A 235 -4.42 -20.00 -17.72
C THR A 235 -5.51 -20.91 -17.17
N GLN A 236 -6.46 -21.39 -17.98
CA GLN A 236 -7.59 -22.20 -17.50
C GLN A 236 -7.50 -23.69 -17.90
N LYS A 237 -6.61 -24.08 -18.83
CA LYS A 237 -6.45 -25.49 -19.26
C LYS A 237 -5.04 -26.06 -19.09
N LYS A 238 -4.13 -25.33 -18.42
CA LYS A 238 -2.74 -25.74 -18.16
C LYS A 238 -1.92 -26.01 -19.44
N ASN A 239 -2.27 -25.35 -20.55
CA ASN A 239 -1.44 -25.39 -21.75
C ASN A 239 -0.13 -24.63 -21.53
N THR A 240 0.90 -24.94 -22.32
CA THR A 240 2.16 -24.18 -22.34
C THR A 240 2.33 -23.50 -23.71
N GLU A 241 2.80 -22.26 -23.73
CA GLU A 241 3.13 -21.53 -24.97
C GLU A 241 4.48 -21.99 -25.55
N HIS A 242 4.75 -21.66 -26.81
CA HIS A 242 6.03 -22.01 -27.45
C HIS A 242 7.20 -21.15 -26.91
N SER A 243 8.33 -21.80 -26.64
CA SER A 243 9.57 -21.14 -26.25
C SER A 243 10.08 -20.21 -27.35
N PHE A 244 10.67 -19.07 -26.95
CA PHE A 244 11.19 -18.00 -27.80
C PHE A 244 10.16 -17.36 -28.77
N SER A 245 8.89 -17.75 -28.68
CA SER A 245 7.80 -17.36 -29.58
C SER A 245 6.65 -16.73 -28.79
N ASN A 246 7.00 -15.89 -27.82
CA ASN A 246 6.10 -15.30 -26.83
C ASN A 246 6.54 -13.86 -26.48
N GLU A 247 5.72 -13.12 -25.74
CA GLU A 247 5.83 -11.65 -25.61
C GLU A 247 6.91 -11.17 -24.62
N TYR A 248 7.29 -11.98 -23.62
CA TYR A 248 8.09 -11.48 -22.49
C TYR A 248 9.38 -12.25 -22.18
N TRP A 249 9.77 -13.28 -22.95
CA TRP A 249 11.02 -14.00 -22.69
C TRP A 249 12.25 -13.07 -22.70
N ASP A 250 12.32 -12.14 -23.65
CA ASP A 250 13.38 -11.13 -23.85
C ASP A 250 13.00 -9.73 -23.34
N ASN A 251 11.90 -9.57 -22.59
CA ASN A 251 11.56 -8.27 -22.01
C ASN A 251 12.51 -7.92 -20.85
N HIS A 252 13.11 -6.73 -20.90
CA HIS A 252 14.00 -6.17 -19.87
C HIS A 252 13.54 -4.79 -19.35
N GLU A 253 12.36 -4.29 -19.75
CA GLU A 253 11.85 -3.02 -19.21
C GLU A 253 11.60 -3.10 -17.70
N ALA A 254 11.85 -1.99 -17.00
CA ALA A 254 11.51 -1.86 -15.58
C ALA A 254 9.98 -1.82 -15.42
N GLY A 255 9.44 -2.69 -14.56
CA GLY A 255 8.01 -2.79 -14.31
C GLY A 255 7.63 -4.00 -13.46
N ILE A 256 6.34 -4.33 -13.44
CA ILE A 256 5.80 -5.55 -12.80
C ILE A 256 5.08 -6.43 -13.82
N TYR A 257 4.93 -7.71 -13.49
CA TYR A 257 4.09 -8.66 -14.21
C TYR A 257 2.92 -9.05 -13.32
N VAL A 258 1.70 -8.83 -13.82
CA VAL A 258 0.44 -9.12 -13.12
C VAL A 258 -0.27 -10.33 -13.77
N ASP A 259 -1.06 -11.07 -13.00
CA ASP A 259 -1.94 -12.14 -13.48
C ASP A 259 -2.90 -11.57 -14.55
N ILE A 260 -2.84 -12.08 -15.79
CA ILE A 260 -3.68 -11.57 -16.87
C ILE A 260 -5.19 -11.80 -16.63
N THR A 261 -5.52 -12.73 -15.73
CA THR A 261 -6.90 -13.10 -15.38
C THR A 261 -7.49 -12.20 -14.29
N THR A 262 -6.68 -11.64 -13.37
CA THR A 262 -7.18 -10.87 -12.20
C THR A 262 -6.57 -9.47 -12.03
N GLY A 263 -5.38 -9.22 -12.55
CA GLY A 263 -4.56 -8.05 -12.20
C GLY A 263 -3.73 -8.23 -10.92
N GLU A 264 -3.79 -9.38 -10.24
CA GLU A 264 -2.98 -9.66 -9.05
C GLU A 264 -1.47 -9.56 -9.41
N PRO A 265 -0.67 -8.71 -8.74
CA PRO A 265 0.76 -8.60 -9.02
C PRO A 265 1.50 -9.90 -8.65
N LEU A 266 2.27 -10.45 -9.60
CA LEU A 266 2.94 -11.75 -9.44
C LEU A 266 4.46 -11.65 -9.35
N PHE A 267 5.11 -10.84 -10.21
CA PHE A 267 6.57 -10.76 -10.30
C PHE A 267 7.07 -9.32 -10.54
N SER A 268 8.27 -9.01 -10.07
CA SER A 268 8.99 -7.76 -10.40
C SER A 268 10.00 -7.99 -11.52
N SER A 269 10.24 -6.98 -12.37
CA SER A 269 11.34 -7.00 -13.35
C SER A 269 12.72 -7.18 -12.69
N LYS A 270 12.92 -6.75 -11.42
CA LYS A 270 14.18 -6.96 -10.67
C LYS A 270 14.54 -8.44 -10.48
N ASP A 271 13.52 -9.30 -10.40
CA ASP A 271 13.66 -10.73 -10.17
C ASP A 271 13.65 -11.54 -11.48
N LYS A 272 13.41 -10.90 -12.64
CA LYS A 272 13.54 -11.53 -13.96
C LYS A 272 15.03 -11.72 -14.31
N TYR A 273 15.33 -12.81 -15.01
CA TYR A 273 16.65 -13.06 -15.60
C TYR A 273 16.55 -13.98 -16.83
N ASP A 274 17.64 -14.04 -17.59
CA ASP A 274 17.73 -14.88 -18.78
C ASP A 274 18.21 -16.28 -18.39
N SER A 275 17.28 -17.22 -18.35
CA SER A 275 17.55 -18.64 -18.08
C SER A 275 17.96 -19.43 -19.33
N GLY A 276 17.77 -18.86 -20.52
CA GLY A 276 17.94 -19.56 -21.79
C GLY A 276 16.86 -20.62 -22.10
N CYS A 277 15.79 -20.76 -21.30
CA CYS A 277 14.73 -21.73 -21.59
C CYS A 277 13.72 -21.28 -22.66
N GLY A 278 13.67 -19.98 -22.96
CA GLY A 278 12.74 -19.38 -23.93
C GLY A 278 11.38 -18.95 -23.36
N TRP A 279 11.23 -18.92 -22.04
CA TRP A 279 10.07 -18.37 -21.32
C TRP A 279 10.54 -17.35 -20.26
N PRO A 280 9.76 -16.29 -19.95
CA PRO A 280 10.11 -15.34 -18.89
C PRO A 280 10.35 -16.09 -17.57
N SER A 281 11.56 -15.89 -17.01
CA SER A 281 12.08 -16.64 -15.88
C SER A 281 12.39 -15.70 -14.72
N PHE A 282 11.88 -16.01 -13.54
CA PHE A 282 12.04 -15.20 -12.33
C PHE A 282 12.68 -16.00 -11.18
N THR A 283 13.36 -15.33 -10.25
CA THR A 283 13.96 -15.97 -9.06
C THR A 283 13.01 -16.10 -7.88
N LYS A 284 12.00 -15.23 -7.79
CA LYS A 284 10.95 -15.24 -6.76
C LYS A 284 9.71 -14.47 -7.24
N PRO A 285 8.51 -14.73 -6.69
CA PRO A 285 7.36 -13.84 -6.81
C PRO A 285 7.59 -12.50 -6.08
N ILE A 286 6.82 -11.48 -6.43
CA ILE A 286 6.90 -10.12 -5.88
C ILE A 286 6.52 -10.06 -4.39
N SER A 287 5.70 -11.01 -3.93
CA SER A 287 5.42 -11.30 -2.52
C SER A 287 5.24 -12.82 -2.36
N LYS A 288 5.43 -13.37 -1.16
CA LYS A 288 5.47 -14.83 -0.94
C LYS A 288 4.13 -15.51 -1.31
N ASP A 289 3.02 -14.82 -1.04
CA ASP A 289 1.69 -15.43 -1.05
C ASP A 289 0.92 -15.30 -2.36
N VAL A 290 1.35 -14.47 -3.32
CA VAL A 290 0.60 -14.22 -4.57
C VAL A 290 0.62 -15.40 -5.56
N VAL A 291 1.40 -16.44 -5.26
CA VAL A 291 1.40 -17.71 -5.98
C VAL A 291 1.10 -18.87 -5.04
N THR A 292 0.50 -19.92 -5.59
CA THR A 292 0.23 -21.19 -4.90
C THR A 292 0.74 -22.36 -5.73
N TYR A 293 1.13 -23.45 -5.07
CA TYR A 293 1.85 -24.57 -5.70
C TYR A 293 0.99 -25.83 -5.77
N ALA A 294 1.18 -26.61 -6.84
CA ALA A 294 0.54 -27.92 -7.00
C ALA A 294 1.51 -28.95 -7.58
N ASN A 295 1.30 -30.23 -7.25
CA ASN A 295 2.08 -31.32 -7.84
C ASN A 295 1.56 -31.61 -9.26
N ASP A 296 2.45 -31.54 -10.24
CA ASP A 296 2.19 -31.90 -11.63
C ASP A 296 2.96 -33.18 -11.99
N THR A 297 2.22 -34.25 -12.31
CA THR A 297 2.77 -35.55 -12.75
C THR A 297 2.61 -35.78 -14.26
N SER A 298 2.26 -34.73 -15.02
CA SER A 298 2.04 -34.81 -16.47
C SER A 298 3.32 -35.17 -17.22
N PHE A 299 3.17 -35.81 -18.39
CA PHE A 299 4.28 -36.19 -19.28
C PHE A 299 5.36 -37.07 -18.62
N ASN A 300 4.99 -37.88 -17.62
CA ASN A 300 5.88 -38.73 -16.82
C ASN A 300 7.01 -37.98 -16.07
N MET A 301 6.89 -36.66 -15.90
CA MET A 301 7.76 -35.86 -15.04
C MET A 301 7.11 -35.68 -13.65
N VAL A 302 7.90 -35.33 -12.64
CA VAL A 302 7.40 -34.76 -11.39
C VAL A 302 7.84 -33.30 -11.36
N ARG A 303 6.89 -32.37 -11.33
CA ARG A 303 7.14 -30.92 -11.34
C ARG A 303 6.25 -30.21 -10.34
N THR A 304 6.68 -29.03 -9.92
CA THR A 304 5.85 -28.11 -9.12
C THR A 304 5.21 -27.09 -10.05
N GLU A 305 3.91 -27.21 -10.27
CA GLU A 305 3.10 -26.21 -10.96
C GLU A 305 2.96 -24.95 -10.10
N VAL A 306 2.98 -23.77 -10.75
CA VAL A 306 2.76 -22.47 -10.15
C VAL A 306 1.41 -21.91 -10.64
N LEU A 307 0.54 -21.58 -9.70
CA LEU A 307 -0.79 -21.01 -9.90
C LEU A 307 -0.88 -19.61 -9.29
N SER A 308 -1.59 -18.65 -9.89
CA SER A 308 -1.90 -17.39 -9.20
C SER A 308 -2.77 -17.62 -7.97
N ARG A 309 -2.57 -16.85 -6.89
CA ARG A 309 -3.30 -17.05 -5.63
C ARG A 309 -4.79 -16.81 -5.81
N SER A 310 -5.19 -15.67 -6.35
CA SER A 310 -6.59 -15.27 -6.50
C SER A 310 -7.23 -15.91 -7.73
N GLY A 311 -6.59 -15.76 -8.90
CA GLY A 311 -7.12 -16.27 -10.17
C GLY A 311 -7.14 -17.80 -10.29
N LYS A 312 -6.33 -18.51 -9.50
CA LYS A 312 -6.01 -19.95 -9.70
C LYS A 312 -5.65 -20.25 -11.16
N ALA A 313 -5.06 -19.26 -11.84
CA ALA A 313 -4.62 -19.36 -13.22
C ALA A 313 -3.32 -20.17 -13.26
N HIS A 314 -3.21 -21.11 -14.19
CA HIS A 314 -1.92 -21.74 -14.48
C HIS A 314 -0.94 -20.71 -15.03
N LEU A 315 0.18 -20.55 -14.33
CA LEU A 315 1.25 -19.62 -14.72
C LEU A 315 2.39 -20.37 -15.39
N GLY A 316 2.75 -21.55 -14.87
CA GLY A 316 3.87 -22.36 -15.35
C GLY A 316 4.39 -23.31 -14.28
N HIS A 317 5.71 -23.41 -14.15
CA HIS A 317 6.37 -24.34 -13.23
C HIS A 317 7.56 -23.70 -12.52
N VAL A 318 7.88 -24.16 -11.31
CA VAL A 318 9.09 -23.76 -10.57
C VAL A 318 10.08 -24.93 -10.49
N PHE A 319 11.36 -24.61 -10.68
CA PHE A 319 12.50 -25.54 -10.69
C PHE A 319 13.61 -25.06 -9.73
N ASP A 320 14.53 -25.95 -9.37
CA ASP A 320 15.68 -25.74 -8.48
C ASP A 320 17.01 -25.52 -9.22
N ASP A 321 16.93 -25.20 -10.52
CA ASP A 321 18.05 -24.94 -11.43
C ASP A 321 18.38 -23.44 -11.62
N GLY A 322 17.88 -22.59 -10.73
CA GLY A 322 18.05 -21.13 -10.79
C GLY A 322 19.37 -20.59 -10.21
N PRO A 323 19.61 -19.27 -10.32
CA PRO A 323 20.79 -18.60 -9.77
C PRO A 323 20.90 -18.80 -8.24
N LYS A 324 21.95 -19.49 -7.81
CA LYS A 324 22.14 -19.90 -6.40
C LYS A 324 22.33 -18.71 -5.46
N ASP A 325 22.92 -17.62 -5.96
CA ASP A 325 23.06 -16.32 -5.29
C ASP A 325 21.71 -15.62 -5.04
N LYS A 326 20.67 -15.96 -5.82
CA LYS A 326 19.29 -15.45 -5.69
C LYS A 326 18.31 -16.48 -5.11
N GLY A 327 18.82 -17.51 -4.44
CA GLY A 327 18.00 -18.54 -3.78
C GLY A 327 17.77 -19.83 -4.58
N GLY A 328 18.34 -19.96 -5.78
CA GLY A 328 18.37 -21.22 -6.54
C GLY A 328 17.08 -21.61 -7.26
N LEU A 329 16.00 -20.83 -7.15
CA LEU A 329 14.73 -21.13 -7.82
C LEU A 329 14.63 -20.48 -9.20
N ARG A 330 13.97 -21.18 -10.13
CA ARG A 330 13.55 -20.68 -11.44
C ARG A 330 12.04 -20.84 -11.61
N TYR A 331 11.31 -19.73 -11.49
CA TYR A 331 9.90 -19.64 -11.84
C TYR A 331 9.80 -19.43 -13.35
N CYS A 332 9.47 -20.50 -14.08
CA CYS A 332 9.36 -20.53 -15.53
C CYS A 332 7.90 -20.30 -15.93
N ILE A 333 7.57 -19.09 -16.39
CA ILE A 333 6.19 -18.61 -16.51
C ILE A 333 5.82 -18.42 -17.99
N ASN A 334 4.56 -18.66 -18.35
CA ASN A 334 4.05 -18.35 -19.68
C ASN A 334 3.74 -16.85 -19.77
N SER A 335 4.24 -16.16 -20.79
CA SER A 335 3.85 -14.78 -21.13
C SER A 335 2.33 -14.65 -21.27
N ALA A 336 1.67 -15.64 -21.88
CA ALA A 336 0.22 -15.71 -22.02
C ALA A 336 -0.56 -15.92 -20.70
N SER A 337 0.11 -16.02 -19.55
CA SER A 337 -0.53 -15.99 -18.22
C SER A 337 -0.40 -14.65 -17.48
N ILE A 338 0.40 -13.71 -18.00
CA ILE A 338 0.75 -12.46 -17.34
C ILE A 338 0.54 -11.26 -18.27
N LYS A 339 0.41 -10.06 -17.69
CA LYS A 339 0.51 -8.77 -18.41
C LYS A 339 1.68 -8.00 -17.81
N PHE A 340 2.54 -7.43 -18.65
CA PHE A 340 3.56 -6.49 -18.18
C PHE A 340 2.99 -5.08 -17.96
N ILE A 341 3.31 -4.46 -16.83
CA ILE A 341 3.01 -3.05 -16.51
C ILE A 341 4.34 -2.29 -16.41
N PRO A 342 4.68 -1.44 -17.39
CA PRO A 342 5.90 -0.63 -17.34
C PRO A 342 5.89 0.35 -16.15
N LEU A 343 7.05 0.61 -15.56
CA LEU A 343 7.24 1.51 -14.40
C LEU A 343 6.58 2.89 -14.59
N LYS A 344 6.66 3.45 -15.80
CA LYS A 344 6.06 4.73 -16.20
C LYS A 344 4.52 4.77 -16.12
N ASP A 345 3.87 3.61 -16.17
CA ASP A 345 2.41 3.45 -16.15
C ASP A 345 1.89 2.89 -14.81
N MET A 346 2.78 2.43 -13.91
CA MET A 346 2.38 1.78 -12.64
C MET A 346 1.48 2.65 -11.75
N GLU A 347 1.76 3.94 -11.57
CA GLU A 347 0.87 4.83 -10.78
C GLU A 347 -0.52 4.95 -11.40
N LYS A 348 -0.55 5.09 -12.73
CA LYS A 348 -1.75 5.28 -13.55
C LYS A 348 -2.62 4.02 -13.64
N GLU A 349 -2.02 2.82 -13.60
CA GLU A 349 -2.73 1.55 -13.46
C GLU A 349 -2.93 1.12 -11.99
N HIS A 350 -2.78 2.04 -11.02
CA HIS A 350 -3.02 1.84 -9.58
C HIS A 350 -2.04 0.89 -8.84
N TYR A 351 -0.92 0.54 -9.46
CA TYR A 351 0.18 -0.25 -8.86
C TYR A 351 1.29 0.62 -8.25
N GLY A 352 1.07 1.92 -8.04
CA GLY A 352 2.08 2.86 -7.52
C GLY A 352 2.74 2.42 -6.20
N TYR A 353 1.99 1.73 -5.32
CA TYR A 353 2.47 1.18 -4.05
C TYR A 353 3.58 0.10 -4.21
N LEU A 354 3.82 -0.40 -5.42
CA LEU A 354 4.84 -1.41 -5.73
C LEU A 354 6.12 -0.83 -6.36
N ILE A 355 6.18 0.49 -6.60
CA ILE A 355 7.30 1.13 -7.33
C ILE A 355 8.66 0.89 -6.65
N LYS A 356 8.71 0.85 -5.31
CA LYS A 356 9.91 0.52 -4.52
C LYS A 356 10.46 -0.90 -4.82
N LEU A 357 9.61 -1.81 -5.28
CA LEU A 357 10.01 -3.19 -5.66
C LEU A 357 10.54 -3.26 -7.11
N VAL A 358 10.55 -2.15 -7.85
CA VAL A 358 10.98 -2.05 -9.26
C VAL A 358 12.18 -1.12 -9.45
N GLN A 359 12.30 -0.06 -8.63
CA GLN A 359 13.42 0.91 -8.63
C GLN A 359 14.65 0.38 -7.88
#